data_AF-A0A523IUG6-F1
#
_entry.id   AF-A0A523IUG6-F1
#
_cell.length_a   1.000
_cell.length_b   1.000
_cell.length_c   1.000
_cell.angle_alpha   90.00
_cell.angle_beta   90.00
_cell.angle_gamma   90.00
#
_symmetry.space_group_name_H-M   'P 1'
#
loop_
_entity.id
_entity.type
_entity.pdbx_description
1 polymer ?
#
loop_
_entity_poly.entity_id
_entity_poly.type
_entity_poly.pdbx_seq_one_letter_code
_entity_poly.pdbx_strand_id
1 'polypeptide(L)'
;MQRKPLHEALALVLTSIALGLFTWTAYRTRDPLQLVLAALSATFLMREIHFTGSHRATYLALAAIMIWTWRWRERLLEPIGRESTRRWLYSALLVYFLSQLMDRRGLRILPHEQAIHVALEEMLENAAHLLWITTAIVTRRTLRG
;
A
#
# COMPACT_ATOMS: atom_id res chain seq x y z
N MET A 1 11.38 -4.48 25.22
CA MET A 1 10.30 -3.63 25.74
C MET A 1 9.42 -3.19 24.59
N GLN A 2 8.10 -3.36 24.71
CA GLN A 2 7.06 -3.26 23.68
C GLN A 2 7.09 -1.93 22.88
N ARG A 3 7.47 -1.98 21.60
CA ARG A 3 7.32 -0.87 20.62
C ARG A 3 6.21 -1.10 19.58
N LYS A 4 5.64 -2.31 19.54
CA LYS A 4 4.51 -2.71 18.69
C LYS A 4 3.33 -1.72 18.65
N PRO A 5 2.82 -1.20 19.78
CA PRO A 5 1.58 -0.41 19.74
C PRO A 5 1.73 0.92 18.99
N LEU A 6 2.94 1.50 18.95
CA LEU A 6 3.17 2.75 18.23
C LEU A 6 3.22 2.53 16.72
N HIS A 7 3.93 1.50 16.26
CA HIS A 7 4.07 1.21 14.83
C HIS A 7 2.74 0.75 14.22
N GLU A 8 1.97 -0.08 14.93
CA GLU A 8 0.61 -0.48 14.53
C GLU A 8 -0.33 0.73 14.45
N ALA A 9 -0.31 1.61 15.46
CA ALA A 9 -1.12 2.84 15.44
C ALA A 9 -0.73 3.76 14.28
N LEU A 10 0.57 3.90 13.99
CA LEU A 10 1.05 4.68 12.85
C LEU A 10 0.61 4.09 11.52
N ALA A 11 0.77 2.78 11.32
CA ALA A 11 0.34 2.11 10.09
C ALA A 11 -1.17 2.28 9.86
N LEU A 12 -1.98 2.18 10.93
CA LEU A 12 -3.43 2.40 10.86
C LEU A 12 -3.79 3.82 10.44
N VAL A 13 -3.13 4.83 11.03
CA VAL A 13 -3.35 6.24 10.66
C VAL A 13 -2.90 6.50 9.22
N LEU A 14 -1.72 6.04 8.83
CA LEU A 14 -1.17 6.28 7.49
C LEU A 14 -2.01 5.62 6.39
N THR A 15 -2.43 4.37 6.59
CA THR A 15 -3.31 3.65 5.64
C THR A 15 -4.69 4.30 5.56
N SER A 16 -5.24 4.78 6.67
CA SER A 16 -6.51 5.52 6.70
C SER A 16 -6.43 6.84 5.91
N ILE A 17 -5.33 7.60 6.08
CA ILE A 17 -5.09 8.83 5.32
C ILE A 17 -5.01 8.52 3.82
N ALA A 18 -4.25 7.50 3.43
CA ALA A 18 -4.12 7.13 2.02
C ALA A 18 -5.46 6.71 1.41
N LEU A 19 -6.23 5.87 2.12
CA LEU A 19 -7.58 5.48 1.71
C LEU A 19 -8.48 6.70 1.50
N GLY A 20 -8.48 7.64 2.44
CA GLY A 20 -9.25 8.88 2.33
C GLY A 20 -8.85 9.69 1.11
N LEU A 21 -7.55 9.86 0.85
CA LEU A 21 -7.04 10.63 -0.29
C LEU A 21 -7.38 9.99 -1.64
N PHE A 22 -7.17 8.68 -1.79
CA PHE A 22 -7.50 7.95 -3.03
C PHE A 22 -9.01 7.93 -3.26
N THR A 23 -9.81 7.66 -2.23
CA THR A 23 -11.28 7.64 -2.33
C THR A 23 -11.82 9.02 -2.70
N TRP A 24 -11.35 10.07 -2.04
CA TRP A 24 -11.74 11.45 -2.34
C TRP A 24 -11.38 11.84 -3.77
N THR A 25 -10.16 11.49 -4.22
CA THR A 25 -9.72 11.80 -5.57
C THR A 25 -10.51 11.01 -6.61
N ALA A 26 -10.76 9.72 -6.39
CA ALA A 26 -11.60 8.88 -7.23
C ALA A 26 -13.03 9.42 -7.34
N TYR A 27 -13.63 9.83 -6.21
CA TYR A 27 -14.95 10.43 -6.19
C TYR A 27 -15.03 11.72 -7.02
N ARG A 28 -14.01 12.59 -6.92
CA ARG A 28 -13.96 13.88 -7.62
C ARG A 28 -13.64 13.77 -9.11
N THR A 29 -12.73 12.88 -9.49
CA THR A 29 -12.16 12.81 -10.85
C THR A 29 -12.73 11.67 -11.68
N ARG A 30 -13.36 10.67 -11.03
CA ARG A 30 -13.77 9.40 -11.64
C ARG A 30 -12.64 8.66 -12.35
N ASP A 31 -11.40 8.94 -11.96
CA ASP A 31 -10.21 8.32 -12.53
C ASP A 31 -10.14 6.81 -12.16
N PRO A 32 -10.02 5.91 -13.14
CA PRO A 32 -10.00 4.47 -12.89
C PRO A 32 -8.84 4.01 -12.00
N LEU A 33 -7.67 4.63 -12.12
CA LEU A 33 -6.51 4.27 -11.32
C LEU A 33 -6.74 4.65 -9.86
N GLN A 34 -7.25 5.87 -9.58
CA GLN A 34 -7.57 6.28 -8.21
C GLN A 34 -8.56 5.33 -7.54
N LEU A 35 -9.54 4.82 -8.28
CA LEU A 35 -10.53 3.87 -7.76
C LEU A 35 -9.89 2.53 -7.37
N VAL A 36 -9.00 1.99 -8.21
CA VAL A 36 -8.25 0.76 -7.92
C VAL A 36 -7.31 0.96 -6.72
N LEU A 37 -6.61 2.10 -6.66
CA LEU A 37 -5.71 2.42 -5.55
C LEU A 37 -6.48 2.65 -4.23
N ALA A 38 -7.70 3.19 -4.28
CA ALA A 38 -8.59 3.28 -3.12
C ALA A 38 -8.97 1.89 -2.59
N ALA A 39 -9.37 0.96 -3.48
CA ALA A 39 -9.69 -0.40 -3.09
C ALA A 39 -8.48 -1.15 -2.49
N LEU A 40 -7.29 -0.94 -3.07
CA LEU A 40 -6.06 -1.49 -2.51
C LEU A 40 -5.73 -0.90 -1.13
N SER A 41 -5.93 0.41 -0.94
CA SER A 41 -5.76 1.07 0.36
C SER A 41 -6.73 0.54 1.41
N ALA A 42 -7.98 0.27 1.03
CA ALA A 42 -8.96 -0.36 1.92
C ALA A 42 -8.50 -1.77 2.33
N THR A 43 -7.92 -2.52 1.39
CA THR A 43 -7.37 -3.85 1.66
C THR A 43 -6.18 -3.81 2.63
N PHE A 44 -5.32 -2.80 2.54
CA PHE A 44 -4.24 -2.57 3.52
C PHE A 44 -4.78 -2.19 4.90
N LEU A 45 -5.76 -1.29 4.97
CA LEU A 45 -6.38 -0.90 6.24
C LEU A 45 -7.10 -2.09 6.91
N MET A 46 -7.79 -2.93 6.12
CA MET A 46 -8.40 -4.15 6.64
C MET A 46 -7.38 -5.11 7.24
N ARG A 47 -6.17 -5.19 6.66
CA ARG A 47 -5.09 -5.98 7.21
C ARG A 47 -4.65 -5.42 8.56
N GLU A 48 -4.51 -4.10 8.66
CA GLU A 48 -4.00 -3.41 9.85
C GLU A 48 -4.97 -3.44 11.04
N ILE A 49 -6.28 -3.51 10.79
CA ILE A 49 -7.28 -3.61 11.87
C ILE A 49 -7.27 -5.01 12.53
N HIS A 50 -6.65 -6.03 11.90
CA HIS A 50 -6.44 -7.37 12.46
C HIS A 50 -7.71 -8.05 13.05
N PHE A 51 -8.89 -7.88 12.45
CA PHE A 51 -10.09 -8.59 12.90
C PHE A 51 -10.06 -10.09 12.54
N THR A 52 -10.90 -10.91 13.18
CA THR A 52 -10.95 -12.36 12.94
C THR A 52 -11.21 -12.69 11.47
N GLY A 53 -10.27 -13.38 10.82
CA GLY A 53 -10.37 -13.74 9.40
C GLY A 53 -9.84 -12.68 8.41
N SER A 54 -9.36 -11.53 8.90
CA SER A 54 -8.75 -10.44 8.12
C SER A 54 -7.70 -10.96 7.13
N HIS A 55 -6.78 -11.82 7.57
CA HIS A 55 -5.74 -12.39 6.71
C HIS A 55 -6.33 -13.06 5.46
N ARG A 56 -7.32 -13.95 5.59
CA ARG A 56 -7.96 -14.61 4.44
C ARG A 56 -8.73 -13.62 3.57
N ALA A 57 -9.44 -12.67 4.20
CA ALA A 57 -10.17 -11.63 3.49
C ALA A 57 -9.24 -10.73 2.67
N THR A 58 -8.07 -10.36 3.19
CA THR A 58 -7.06 -9.59 2.48
C THR A 58 -6.59 -10.30 1.21
N TYR A 59 -6.26 -11.60 1.25
CA TYR A 59 -5.86 -12.33 0.04
C TYR A 59 -6.99 -12.43 -1.00
N LEU A 60 -8.23 -12.67 -0.55
CA LEU A 60 -9.39 -12.70 -1.44
C LEU A 60 -9.63 -11.33 -2.10
N ALA A 61 -9.54 -10.24 -1.32
CA ALA A 61 -9.66 -8.88 -1.83
C ALA A 61 -8.55 -8.55 -2.83
N LEU A 62 -7.29 -8.91 -2.52
CA LEU A 62 -6.17 -8.75 -3.46
C LEU A 62 -6.39 -9.54 -4.76
N ALA A 63 -6.87 -10.78 -4.68
CA ALA A 63 -7.19 -11.57 -5.86
C ALA A 63 -8.28 -10.91 -6.73
N ALA A 64 -9.35 -10.40 -6.09
CA ALA A 64 -10.40 -9.68 -6.79
C ALA A 64 -9.87 -8.39 -7.44
N ILE A 65 -9.04 -7.62 -6.74
CA ILE A 65 -8.40 -6.40 -7.27
C ILE A 65 -7.48 -6.73 -8.44
N MET A 66 -6.71 -7.81 -8.40
CA MET A 66 -5.88 -8.25 -9.53
C MET A 66 -6.72 -8.55 -10.77
N ILE A 67 -7.81 -9.31 -10.61
CA ILE A 67 -8.74 -9.62 -11.72
C ILE A 67 -9.35 -8.33 -12.27
N TRP A 68 -9.78 -7.43 -11.39
CA TRP A 68 -10.34 -6.15 -11.78
C TRP A 68 -9.35 -5.27 -12.55
N THR A 69 -8.13 -5.13 -12.02
CA THR A 69 -7.02 -4.38 -12.63
C THR A 69 -6.68 -4.96 -14.00
N TRP A 70 -6.63 -6.28 -14.13
CA TRP A 70 -6.41 -6.97 -15.41
C TRP A 70 -7.53 -6.67 -16.41
N ARG A 71 -8.79 -6.74 -15.96
CA ARG A 71 -9.95 -6.46 -16.83
C ARG A 71 -9.99 -5.01 -17.28
N TRP A 72 -9.48 -4.09 -16.47
CA TRP A 72 -9.41 -2.65 -16.74
C TRP A 72 -8.05 -2.20 -17.29
N ARG A 73 -7.14 -3.12 -17.65
CA ARG A 73 -5.76 -2.79 -18.07
C ARG A 73 -5.69 -1.63 -19.06
N GLU A 74 -6.55 -1.63 -20.08
CA GLU A 74 -6.60 -0.58 -21.13
C GLU A 74 -6.93 0.81 -20.55
N ARG A 75 -7.83 0.87 -19.57
CA ARG A 75 -8.20 2.12 -18.87
C ARG A 75 -7.12 2.60 -17.90
N LEU A 76 -6.21 1.71 -17.50
CA LEU A 76 -5.15 1.99 -16.54
C LEU A 76 -3.82 2.33 -17.21
N LEU A 77 -3.63 1.98 -18.49
CA LEU A 77 -2.39 2.22 -19.22
C LEU A 77 -2.01 3.70 -19.25
N GLU A 78 -2.96 4.60 -19.55
CA GLU A 78 -2.67 6.03 -19.63
C GLU A 78 -2.33 6.63 -18.24
N PRO A 79 -3.13 6.44 -17.17
CA PRO A 79 -2.79 6.96 -15.85
C PRO A 79 -1.47 6.41 -15.29
N ILE A 80 -1.19 5.12 -15.49
CA ILE A 80 0.06 4.46 -15.05
C ILE A 80 1.25 4.86 -15.93
N GLY A 81 1.01 5.17 -17.20
CA GLY A 81 2.04 5.57 -18.17
C GLY A 81 2.75 6.87 -17.80
N ARG A 82 2.13 7.71 -16.96
CA ARG A 82 2.73 8.95 -16.45
C ARG A 82 3.94 8.62 -15.58
N GLU A 83 5.12 9.13 -15.97
CA GLU A 83 6.39 8.78 -15.34
C GLU A 83 6.42 9.06 -13.83
N SER A 84 5.82 10.17 -13.39
CA SER A 84 5.70 10.52 -11.99
C SER A 84 4.85 9.49 -11.22
N THR A 85 3.63 9.19 -11.70
CA THR A 85 2.77 8.14 -11.12
C THR A 85 3.50 6.82 -11.01
N ARG A 86 4.12 6.37 -12.11
CA ARG A 86 4.80 5.09 -12.20
C ARG A 86 5.92 4.94 -11.16
N ARG A 87 6.77 5.97 -11.03
CA ARG A 87 7.88 5.96 -10.07
C ARG A 87 7.39 5.81 -8.63
N TRP A 88 6.44 6.64 -8.21
CA TRP A 88 5.96 6.62 -6.83
C TRP A 88 5.18 5.35 -6.51
N LEU A 89 4.32 4.91 -7.43
CA LEU A 89 3.55 3.68 -7.29
C LEU A 89 4.47 2.46 -7.11
N TYR A 90 5.44 2.28 -8.01
CA TYR A 90 6.35 1.13 -7.93
C TYR A 90 7.30 1.21 -6.74
N SER A 91 7.77 2.40 -6.35
CA SER A 91 8.55 2.56 -5.13
C SER A 91 7.75 2.14 -3.89
N ALA A 92 6.50 2.58 -3.76
CA ALA A 92 5.66 2.21 -2.62
C ALA A 92 5.39 0.70 -2.57
N LEU A 93 5.06 0.09 -3.72
CA LEU A 93 4.83 -1.35 -3.83
C LEU A 93 6.09 -2.16 -3.53
N LEU A 94 7.26 -1.72 -4.01
CA LEU A 94 8.54 -2.39 -3.76
C LEU A 94 8.90 -2.34 -2.27
N VAL A 95 8.81 -1.17 -1.63
CA VAL A 95 9.13 -1.03 -0.21
C VAL A 95 8.17 -1.85 0.65
N TYR A 96 6.88 -1.88 0.29
CA TYR A 96 5.90 -2.75 0.96
C TYR A 96 6.25 -4.23 0.80
N PHE A 97 6.57 -4.66 -0.43
CA PHE A 97 6.99 -6.04 -0.69
C PHE A 97 8.23 -6.43 0.12
N LEU A 98 9.22 -5.53 0.26
CA LEU A 98 10.40 -5.76 1.08
C LEU A 98 10.06 -5.89 2.57
N SER A 99 9.12 -5.10 3.10
CA SER A 99 8.57 -5.27 4.45
C SER A 99 8.00 -6.70 4.62
N GLN A 100 7.17 -7.15 3.68
CA GLN A 100 6.56 -8.48 3.73
C GLN A 100 7.57 -9.62 3.59
N LEU A 101 8.64 -9.40 2.83
CA LEU A 101 9.74 -10.35 2.71
C LEU A 101 10.52 -10.45 4.04
N MET A 102 10.65 -9.35 4.78
CA MET A 102 11.27 -9.33 6.10
C MET A 102 10.45 -10.10 7.14
N ASP A 103 9.13 -9.86 7.20
CA ASP A 103 8.19 -10.58 8.08
C ASP A 103 8.28 -12.10 7.87
N ARG A 104 8.25 -12.54 6.61
CA ARG A 104 8.37 -13.96 6.24
C ARG A 104 9.76 -14.56 6.45
N ARG A 105 10.72 -13.79 6.98
CA ARG A 105 12.13 -14.16 7.11
C ARG A 105 12.70 -14.67 5.80
N GLY A 106 12.31 -14.05 4.69
CA GLY A 106 12.80 -14.39 3.35
C GLY A 106 14.25 -13.98 3.12
N LEU A 107 14.80 -13.12 3.98
CA LEU A 107 16.18 -12.61 3.92
C LEU A 107 17.00 -13.04 5.14
N ARG A 108 17.14 -14.36 5.36
CA ARG A 108 17.98 -14.94 6.44
C ARG A 108 19.49 -14.72 6.28
N ILE A 109 19.89 -13.85 5.36
CA ILE A 109 21.28 -13.53 5.02
C ILE A 109 21.81 -12.42 5.95
N LEU A 110 20.92 -11.71 6.65
CA LEU A 110 21.30 -10.61 7.54
C LEU A 110 21.93 -11.12 8.85
N PRO A 111 23.10 -10.59 9.26
CA PRO A 111 23.66 -10.89 10.57
C PRO A 111 22.72 -10.36 11.68
N HIS A 112 22.51 -11.16 12.73
CA HIS A 112 21.57 -10.86 13.83
C HIS A 112 20.10 -10.65 13.39
N GLU A 113 19.65 -11.26 12.28
CA GLU A 113 18.29 -11.15 11.74
C GLU A 113 17.19 -11.32 12.80
N GLN A 114 17.32 -12.31 13.69
CA GLN A 114 16.34 -12.56 14.75
C GLN A 114 16.13 -11.37 15.70
N ALA A 115 17.12 -10.51 15.86
CA ALA A 115 17.05 -9.34 16.74
C ALA A 115 16.51 -8.10 16.03
N ILE A 116 16.68 -7.98 14.71
CA ILE A 116 16.41 -6.74 13.96
C ILE A 116 15.22 -6.84 12.98
N HIS A 117 14.81 -8.05 12.57
CA HIS A 117 13.81 -8.24 11.52
C HIS A 117 12.49 -7.51 11.82
N VAL A 118 11.97 -7.61 13.05
CA VAL A 118 10.72 -6.96 13.46
C VAL A 118 10.81 -5.43 13.32
N ALA A 119 11.88 -4.82 13.84
CA ALA A 119 12.03 -3.36 13.76
C ALA A 119 12.20 -2.88 12.31
N LEU A 120 12.91 -3.67 11.48
CA LEU A 120 13.12 -3.36 10.08
C LEU A 120 11.83 -3.53 9.25
N GLU A 121 11.06 -4.58 9.52
CA GLU A 121 9.73 -4.82 8.96
C GLU A 121 8.79 -3.64 9.26
N GLU A 122 8.64 -3.28 10.54
CA GLU A 122 7.78 -2.18 11.00
C GLU A 122 8.20 -0.84 10.39
N MET A 123 9.52 -0.60 10.24
CA MET A 123 10.04 0.62 9.61
C MET A 123 9.75 0.64 8.10
N LEU A 124 10.00 -0.46 7.40
CA LEU A 124 9.75 -0.58 5.96
C LEU A 124 8.25 -0.47 5.66
N GLU A 125 7.38 -1.03 6.49
CA GLU A 125 5.93 -0.93 6.33
C GLU A 125 5.45 0.53 6.46
N ASN A 126 5.87 1.23 7.52
CA ASN A 126 5.55 2.64 7.69
C ASN A 126 6.10 3.51 6.56
N ALA A 127 7.32 3.23 6.08
CA ALA A 127 7.90 3.90 4.92
C ALA A 127 7.08 3.65 3.64
N ALA A 128 6.61 2.41 3.43
CA ALA A 128 5.75 2.08 2.31
C ALA A 128 4.43 2.87 2.37
N HIS A 129 3.80 2.99 3.54
CA HIS A 129 2.59 3.78 3.70
C HIS A 129 2.80 5.28 3.45
N LEU A 130 3.93 5.84 3.88
CA LEU A 130 4.29 7.23 3.54
C LEU A 130 4.48 7.43 2.03
N LEU A 131 5.14 6.49 1.35
CA LEU A 131 5.26 6.50 -0.11
C LEU A 131 3.90 6.32 -0.79
N TRP A 132 2.99 5.56 -0.18
CA TRP A 132 1.62 5.38 -0.65
C TRP A 132 0.81 6.67 -0.59
N ILE A 133 0.89 7.43 0.51
CA ILE A 133 0.31 8.77 0.63
C ILE A 133 0.91 9.72 -0.40
N THR A 134 2.24 9.67 -0.59
CA THR A 134 2.92 10.50 -1.60
C THR A 134 2.44 10.17 -3.01
N THR A 135 2.22 8.89 -3.31
CA THR A 135 1.60 8.43 -4.56
C THR A 135 0.21 9.05 -4.73
N ALA A 136 -0.64 9.06 -3.69
CA ALA A 136 -1.95 9.69 -3.75
C ALA A 136 -1.88 11.20 -4.08
N ILE A 137 -0.94 11.91 -3.48
CA ILE A 137 -0.74 13.35 -3.71
C ILE A 137 -0.23 13.62 -5.13
N VAL A 138 0.79 12.88 -5.57
CA VAL A 138 1.42 13.08 -6.88
C VAL A 138 0.45 12.74 -8.00
N THR A 139 -0.20 11.59 -7.93
CA THR A 139 -1.17 11.15 -8.95
C THR A 139 -2.32 12.17 -9.07
N ARG A 140 -2.87 12.64 -7.95
CA ARG A 140 -3.87 13.72 -7.94
C ARG A 140 -3.38 15.00 -8.61
N ARG A 141 -2.13 15.41 -8.40
CA ARG A 141 -1.56 16.62 -9.04
C ARG A 141 -1.49 16.45 -10.56
N THR A 142 -1.13 15.26 -11.05
CA THR A 142 -1.12 14.99 -12.49
C THR A 142 -2.51 15.03 -13.13
N LEU A 143 -3.58 14.80 -12.38
CA LEU A 143 -4.95 14.90 -12.90
C LEU A 143 -5.45 16.35 -13.02
N ARG A 144 -4.72 17.32 -12.46
CA ARG A 144 -5.10 18.75 -12.43
C ARG A 144 -4.30 19.62 -13.40
N GLY A 145 -3.18 19.12 -13.92
CA GLY A 145 -2.38 19.77 -14.95
C GLY A 145 -2.65 19.13 -16.29
#